data_AF-A0A957C306-F1
#
_entry.id   AF-A0A957C306-F1
#
_cell.length_a   1.000
_cell.length_b   1.000
_cell.length_c   1.000
_cell.angle_alpha   90.00
_cell.angle_beta   90.00
_cell.angle_gamma   90.00
#
_symmetry.space_group_name_H-M   'P 1'
#
loop_
_entity.id
_entity.type
_entity.pdbx_description
1 polymer ?
#
loop_
_entity_poly.entity_id
_entity_poly.type
_entity_poly.pdbx_seq_one_letter_code
_entity_poly.pdbx_strand_id
1 'polypeptide(L)'
;MSLTPIKDILINARQEAHRMRHYYLGVEHLFIALLEIKSGLTSTLLSEQGFTPEYVIDAIRRKAGKGGQHRLWAGIPSTTRTDLVINIAQEIALENGRQSINERDLLIAILDERDSIPIRTLRSLHVDLEVLHELAKTRHITRRATQSFMAFEFAAGVEEHLEHDQLYSLRRMFHGYSKIRIESRLTGGYTASCLLVVTPISMDKEDAPIVVKIGAVDSILDEAQRYTRYVKNTLPPLTARLEDRPVAPDTSDLAGVKYTFLTDSDGNPKDLRAAIHEWTGVKLGRWLHEHLYKDFGKKWRKQNRPYRFEAWQEYDWLLPPLLTLQVNNDEDAGENATKLKPPIRRNKLHNLEYGAEVAIENFNVYRVDKEKKTLHLAVGAGLNATFPYQIAVKGIDFEKDTYYRGEVVDRIVGTVWRTRDEQLMMALRALEPDFDISKERISVNNLLLPNPVKSYGELLDMVVNGSMCTIHGDLHLGNILIGPSEAALLID
;
A
#
# COMPACT_ATOMS: atom_id res chain seq x y z
N MET A 1 7.64 -17.43 31.61
CA MET A 1 8.84 -16.93 30.90
C MET A 1 8.72 -17.34 29.44
N SER A 2 8.56 -16.37 28.55
CA SER A 2 7.82 -16.55 27.29
C SER A 2 8.70 -17.04 26.15
N LEU A 3 8.59 -18.32 25.81
CA LEU A 3 8.89 -18.80 24.46
C LEU A 3 7.97 -18.08 23.47
N THR A 4 8.42 -17.90 22.22
CA THR A 4 7.70 -17.13 21.20
C THR A 4 6.34 -17.79 20.90
N PRO A 5 5.21 -17.05 20.91
CA PRO A 5 3.90 -17.63 20.63
C PRO A 5 3.76 -17.97 19.13
N ILE A 6 2.94 -18.98 18.82
CA ILE A 6 2.72 -19.46 17.46
C ILE A 6 2.29 -18.36 16.47
N LYS A 7 1.53 -17.35 16.93
CA LYS A 7 1.08 -16.24 16.07
C LYS A 7 2.25 -15.55 15.38
N ASP A 8 3.32 -15.26 16.12
CA ASP A 8 4.49 -14.57 15.59
C ASP A 8 5.30 -15.48 14.65
N ILE A 9 5.41 -16.76 15.00
CA ILE A 9 6.10 -17.75 14.19
C ILE A 9 5.38 -17.91 12.83
N LEU A 10 4.04 -17.94 12.83
CA LEU A 10 3.24 -18.02 11.60
C LEU A 10 3.38 -16.76 10.74
N ILE A 11 3.48 -15.59 11.35
CA ILE A 11 3.71 -14.31 10.65
C ILE A 11 5.04 -14.35 9.90
N ASN A 12 6.10 -14.83 10.54
CA ASN A 12 7.43 -14.98 9.94
C ASN A 12 7.46 -16.10 8.88
N ALA A 13 6.81 -17.23 9.15
CA ALA A 13 6.74 -18.33 8.20
C ALA A 13 6.01 -17.94 6.91
N ARG A 14 4.93 -17.14 7.00
CA ARG A 14 4.26 -16.61 5.80
C ARG A 14 5.15 -15.62 5.03
N GLN A 15 5.98 -14.83 5.71
CA GLN A 15 6.98 -13.99 5.02
C GLN A 15 7.98 -14.83 4.25
N GLU A 16 8.48 -15.91 4.86
CA GLU A 16 9.44 -16.77 4.20
C GLU A 16 8.82 -17.47 2.98
N ALA A 17 7.59 -17.97 3.10
CA ALA A 17 6.84 -18.52 1.96
C ALA A 17 6.74 -17.52 0.80
N HIS A 18 6.42 -16.26 1.12
CA HIS A 18 6.36 -15.18 0.15
C HIS A 18 7.72 -14.89 -0.49
N ARG A 19 8.79 -14.81 0.31
CA ARG A 19 10.17 -14.55 -0.15
C ARG A 19 10.68 -15.66 -1.07
N MET A 20 10.30 -16.90 -0.79
CA MET A 20 10.60 -18.07 -1.60
C MET A 20 9.66 -18.24 -2.82
N ARG A 21 8.62 -17.40 -2.94
CA ARG A 21 7.58 -17.46 -3.98
C ARG A 21 6.76 -18.75 -3.94
N HIS A 22 6.62 -19.35 -2.76
CA HIS A 22 5.77 -20.51 -2.57
C HIS A 22 4.32 -20.06 -2.38
N TYR A 23 3.38 -20.75 -3.01
CA TYR A 23 1.95 -20.47 -2.91
C TYR A 23 1.27 -21.23 -1.77
N TYR A 24 2.06 -21.84 -0.89
CA TYR A 24 1.61 -22.65 0.22
C TYR A 24 2.49 -22.39 1.45
N LEU A 25 1.96 -22.67 2.64
CA LEU A 25 2.71 -22.61 3.89
C LEU A 25 3.15 -24.03 4.25
N GLY A 26 4.40 -24.38 3.94
CA GLY A 26 5.04 -25.65 4.29
C GLY A 26 5.76 -25.62 5.65
N VAL A 27 6.15 -26.80 6.12
CA VAL A 27 6.93 -27.00 7.37
C VAL A 27 8.31 -26.34 7.27
N GLU A 28 8.88 -26.24 6.07
CA GLU A 28 10.12 -25.52 5.81
C GLU A 28 10.06 -24.06 6.22
N HIS A 29 8.91 -23.40 6.01
CA HIS A 29 8.76 -22.00 6.37
C HIS A 29 8.60 -21.83 7.88
N LEU A 30 7.89 -22.76 8.55
CA LEU A 30 7.79 -22.77 10.01
C LEU A 30 9.19 -22.94 10.64
N PHE A 31 9.99 -23.87 10.12
CA PHE A 31 11.31 -24.13 10.67
C PHE A 31 12.30 -22.99 10.42
N ILE A 32 12.26 -22.35 9.24
CA ILE A 32 13.03 -21.13 8.98
C ILE A 32 12.61 -20.02 9.95
N ALA A 33 11.31 -19.85 10.18
CA ALA A 33 10.82 -18.85 11.14
C ALA A 33 11.32 -19.11 12.56
N LEU A 34 11.44 -20.38 12.99
CA LEU A 34 12.04 -20.74 14.29
C LEU A 34 13.53 -20.38 14.35
N LEU A 35 14.27 -20.59 13.26
CA LEU A 35 15.70 -20.28 13.15
C LEU A 35 16.00 -18.77 13.16
N GLU A 36 15.08 -17.95 12.64
CA GLU A 36 15.22 -16.48 12.60
C GLU A 36 14.97 -15.81 13.96
N ILE A 37 14.47 -16.55 14.96
CA ILE A 37 14.30 -16.04 16.32
C ILE A 37 15.69 -15.85 16.95
N LYS A 38 16.09 -14.59 17.15
CA LYS A 38 17.34 -14.23 17.83
C LYS A 38 17.35 -14.79 19.26
N SER A 39 18.36 -15.61 19.56
CA SER A 39 18.44 -16.34 20.84
C SER A 39 17.22 -17.22 21.14
N GLY A 40 16.51 -17.68 20.10
CA GLY A 40 15.46 -18.68 20.18
C GLY A 40 16.01 -20.06 20.58
N LEU A 41 15.11 -20.96 20.93
CA LEU A 41 15.43 -22.35 21.24
C LEU A 41 16.13 -23.01 20.05
N THR A 42 15.49 -22.97 18.87
CA THR A 42 15.94 -23.72 17.70
C THR A 42 17.30 -23.24 17.20
N SER A 43 17.50 -21.92 17.14
CA SER A 43 18.77 -21.32 16.73
C SER A 43 19.91 -21.62 17.71
N THR A 44 19.64 -21.61 19.01
CA THR A 44 20.62 -21.96 20.05
C THR A 44 21.04 -23.42 19.97
N LEU A 45 20.08 -24.35 19.87
CA LEU A 45 20.37 -25.78 19.83
C LEU A 45 21.18 -26.19 18.59
N LEU A 46 20.88 -25.60 17.42
CA LEU A 46 21.66 -25.88 16.22
C LEU A 46 23.08 -25.28 16.28
N SER A 47 23.23 -24.11 16.90
CA SER A 47 24.54 -23.51 17.13
C SER A 47 25.41 -24.37 18.05
N GLU A 48 24.82 -24.99 19.08
CA GLU A 48 25.52 -25.93 19.98
C GLU A 48 25.98 -27.21 19.27
N GLN A 49 25.29 -27.63 18.22
CA GLN A 49 25.73 -28.72 17.34
C GLN A 49 26.69 -28.27 16.23
N GLY A 50 27.17 -27.02 16.27
CA GLY A 50 28.18 -26.50 15.35
C GLY A 50 27.65 -25.91 14.04
N PHE A 51 26.34 -25.68 13.93
CA PHE A 51 25.72 -25.10 12.73
C PHE A 51 25.19 -23.70 12.99
N THR A 52 25.58 -22.72 12.17
CA THR A 52 24.95 -21.40 12.23
C THR A 52 23.52 -21.45 11.70
N PRO A 53 22.56 -20.75 12.32
CA PRO A 53 21.18 -20.67 11.84
C PRO A 53 21.07 -20.28 10.36
N GLU A 54 21.88 -19.33 9.91
CA GLU A 54 21.91 -18.83 8.54
C GLU A 54 22.30 -19.93 7.53
N TYR A 55 23.29 -20.75 7.90
CA TYR A 55 23.73 -21.86 7.05
C TYR A 55 22.64 -22.92 6.87
N VAL A 56 21.91 -23.24 7.95
CA VAL A 56 20.80 -24.20 7.91
C VAL A 56 19.62 -23.64 7.10
N ILE A 57 19.28 -22.36 7.29
CA ILE A 57 18.26 -21.67 6.50
C ILE A 57 18.59 -21.76 5.00
N ASP A 58 19.83 -21.47 4.60
CA ASP A 58 20.24 -21.53 3.19
C ASP A 58 20.27 -22.94 2.63
N ALA A 59 20.56 -23.95 3.44
CA ALA A 59 20.45 -25.36 3.05
C ALA A 59 18.99 -25.76 2.80
N ILE A 60 18.06 -25.35 3.68
CA ILE A 60 16.62 -25.62 3.53
C ILE A 60 16.08 -24.92 2.28
N ARG A 61 16.44 -23.65 2.07
CA ARG A 61 16.04 -22.87 0.88
C ARG A 61 16.49 -23.53 -0.42
N ARG A 62 17.74 -24.01 -0.46
CA ARG A 62 18.28 -24.73 -1.63
C ARG A 62 17.52 -26.03 -1.89
N LYS A 63 17.13 -26.77 -0.85
CA LYS A 63 16.42 -28.04 -0.97
C LYS A 63 14.95 -27.88 -1.36
N ALA A 64 14.28 -26.85 -0.86
CA ALA A 64 12.89 -26.55 -1.17
C ALA A 64 12.72 -25.89 -2.56
N GLY A 65 13.73 -25.17 -3.04
CA GLY A 65 13.70 -24.47 -4.33
C GLY A 65 13.05 -23.08 -4.25
N LYS A 66 12.90 -22.44 -5.41
CA LYS A 66 12.18 -21.16 -5.55
C LYS A 66 10.93 -21.40 -6.40
N GLY A 67 9.79 -20.86 -5.97
CA GLY A 67 8.54 -20.97 -6.71
C GLY A 67 8.46 -20.07 -7.96
N GLY A 68 7.37 -20.22 -8.71
CA GLY A 68 7.13 -19.54 -9.98
C GLY A 68 6.99 -18.01 -9.88
N GLN A 69 7.05 -17.33 -11.04
CA GLN A 69 6.98 -15.86 -11.13
C GLN A 69 5.54 -15.30 -11.05
N HIS A 70 4.48 -16.12 -11.07
CA HIS A 70 3.10 -15.65 -11.26
C HIS A 70 2.16 -16.14 -10.15
N ARG A 71 1.47 -15.23 -9.47
CA ARG A 71 0.44 -15.58 -8.46
C ARG A 71 -0.91 -15.74 -9.16
N LEU A 72 -1.56 -16.90 -9.01
CA LEU A 72 -2.89 -17.21 -9.56
C LEU A 72 -4.00 -17.19 -8.49
N TRP A 73 -3.68 -16.96 -7.22
CA TRP A 73 -4.62 -17.09 -6.11
C TRP A 73 -4.36 -16.10 -4.95
N ALA A 74 -5.43 -15.67 -4.26
CA ALA A 74 -5.40 -14.85 -3.06
C ALA A 74 -5.33 -15.72 -1.78
N GLY A 75 -4.21 -15.65 -1.05
CA GLY A 75 -3.95 -16.43 0.17
C GLY A 75 -2.78 -17.42 0.05
N ILE A 76 -2.33 -17.95 1.19
CA ILE A 76 -1.29 -19.00 1.29
C ILE A 76 -1.90 -20.15 2.10
N PRO A 77 -2.55 -21.14 1.47
CA PRO A 77 -3.05 -22.32 2.18
C PRO A 77 -1.91 -23.06 2.87
N SER A 78 -2.17 -23.55 4.09
CA SER A 78 -1.29 -24.51 4.75
C SER A 78 -1.24 -25.83 3.98
N THR A 79 -0.09 -26.50 3.99
CA THR A 79 -0.05 -27.89 3.53
C THR A 79 -0.67 -28.80 4.58
N THR A 80 -1.21 -29.95 4.17
CA THR A 80 -1.74 -30.96 5.10
C THR A 80 -0.72 -31.37 6.17
N ARG A 81 0.57 -31.35 5.82
CA ARG A 81 1.67 -31.64 6.77
C ARG A 81 1.89 -30.51 7.78
N THR A 82 1.76 -29.26 7.35
CA THR A 82 1.80 -28.09 8.25
C THR A 82 0.66 -28.15 9.26
N ASP A 83 -0.55 -28.51 8.81
CA ASP A 83 -1.71 -28.65 9.70
C ASP A 83 -1.50 -29.80 10.71
N LEU A 84 -0.92 -30.93 10.26
CA LEU A 84 -0.51 -32.02 11.16
C LEU A 84 0.48 -31.55 12.23
N VAL A 85 1.53 -30.82 11.84
CA VAL A 85 2.52 -30.28 12.80
C VAL A 85 1.87 -29.33 13.82
N ILE A 86 0.94 -28.47 13.38
CA ILE A 86 0.23 -27.56 14.28
C ILE A 86 -0.66 -28.35 15.27
N ASN A 87 -1.32 -29.41 14.81
CA ASN A 87 -2.14 -30.28 15.67
C ASN A 87 -1.29 -31.00 16.73
N ILE A 88 -0.15 -31.58 16.34
CA ILE A 88 0.79 -32.21 17.29
C ILE A 88 1.29 -31.17 18.31
N ALA A 89 1.65 -29.97 17.85
CA ALA A 89 2.08 -28.89 18.74
C ALA A 89 0.98 -28.44 19.71
N GLN A 90 -0.29 -28.47 19.28
CA GLN A 90 -1.45 -28.18 20.12
C GLN A 90 -1.64 -29.24 21.20
N GLU A 91 -1.49 -30.53 20.87
CA GLU A 91 -1.54 -31.64 21.84
C GLU A 91 -0.44 -31.48 22.90
N ILE A 92 0.81 -31.21 22.49
CA ILE A 92 1.93 -30.98 23.40
C ILE A 92 1.66 -29.77 24.32
N ALA A 93 1.08 -28.68 23.79
CA ALA A 93 0.73 -27.52 24.60
C ALA A 93 -0.31 -27.88 25.67
N LEU A 94 -1.35 -28.62 25.29
CA LEU A 94 -2.43 -29.07 26.17
C LEU A 94 -1.94 -30.02 27.27
N GLU A 95 -1.10 -31.00 26.94
CA GLU A 95 -0.48 -31.93 27.90
C GLU A 95 0.36 -31.19 28.96
N ASN A 96 0.97 -30.07 28.57
CA ASN A 96 1.72 -29.19 29.46
C ASN A 96 0.85 -28.14 30.17
N GLY A 97 -0.49 -28.28 30.12
CA GLY A 97 -1.44 -27.39 30.79
C GLY A 97 -1.54 -25.99 30.17
N ARG A 98 -1.14 -25.81 28.90
CA ARG A 98 -1.17 -24.53 28.18
C ARG A 98 -2.21 -24.54 27.07
N GLN A 99 -2.91 -23.41 26.90
CA GLN A 99 -3.90 -23.23 25.82
C GLN A 99 -3.30 -22.69 24.52
N SER A 100 -2.03 -22.27 24.52
CA SER A 100 -1.35 -21.71 23.36
C SER A 100 -0.02 -22.40 23.07
N ILE A 101 0.22 -22.62 21.78
CA ILE A 101 1.44 -23.19 21.22
C ILE A 101 2.56 -22.15 21.29
N ASN A 102 3.76 -22.60 21.69
CA ASN A 102 4.97 -21.80 21.65
C ASN A 102 6.05 -22.42 20.74
N GLU A 103 7.19 -21.73 20.65
CA GLU A 103 8.38 -22.15 19.90
C GLU A 103 8.81 -23.60 20.18
N ARG A 104 8.79 -24.04 21.45
CA ARG A 104 9.22 -25.39 21.84
C ARG A 104 8.26 -26.45 21.33
N ASP A 105 6.96 -26.24 21.53
CA ASP A 105 5.95 -27.21 21.11
C ASP A 105 6.02 -27.42 19.60
N LEU A 106 6.21 -26.32 18.86
CA LEU A 106 6.33 -26.37 17.42
C LEU A 106 7.63 -27.06 16.97
N LEU A 107 8.76 -26.80 17.63
CA LEU A 107 10.01 -27.49 17.35
C LEU A 107 9.88 -29.00 17.58
N ILE A 108 9.30 -29.41 18.71
CA ILE A 108 9.07 -30.83 19.04
C ILE A 108 8.16 -31.46 17.99
N ALA A 109 7.04 -30.82 17.66
CA ALA A 109 6.11 -31.31 16.64
C ALA A 109 6.76 -31.49 15.25
N ILE A 110 7.65 -30.59 14.83
CA ILE A 110 8.39 -30.72 13.57
C ILE A 110 9.35 -31.92 13.62
N LEU A 111 10.00 -32.17 14.77
CA LEU A 111 10.89 -33.30 14.97
C LEU A 111 10.13 -34.64 14.99
N ASP A 112 8.93 -34.65 15.59
CA ASP A 112 8.05 -35.83 15.66
C ASP A 112 7.39 -36.21 14.32
N GLU A 113 7.18 -35.24 13.43
CA GLU A 113 6.67 -35.49 12.06
C GLU A 113 7.68 -36.28 11.20
N ARG A 114 8.98 -36.24 11.53
CA ARG A 114 10.10 -37.07 11.00
C ARG A 114 10.45 -36.97 9.51
N ASP A 115 9.57 -36.52 8.62
CA ASP A 115 9.81 -36.55 7.16
C ASP A 115 9.44 -35.26 6.40
N SER A 116 9.76 -34.12 7.01
CA SER A 116 9.69 -32.81 6.35
C SER A 116 11.02 -32.39 5.72
N ILE A 117 10.97 -31.36 4.86
CA ILE A 117 12.16 -30.78 4.22
C ILE A 117 13.23 -30.35 5.25
N PRO A 118 12.88 -29.68 6.37
CA PRO A 118 13.84 -29.40 7.44
C PRO A 118 14.54 -30.65 7.96
N ILE A 119 13.78 -31.69 8.34
CA ILE A 119 14.33 -32.92 8.91
C ILE A 119 15.26 -33.63 7.92
N ARG A 120 14.84 -33.75 6.66
CA ARG A 120 15.69 -34.30 5.59
C ARG A 120 16.94 -33.45 5.36
N THR A 121 16.89 -32.14 5.59
CA THR A 121 18.04 -31.24 5.45
C THR A 121 19.01 -31.40 6.61
N LEU A 122 18.52 -31.40 7.84
CA LEU A 122 19.30 -31.65 9.05
C LEU A 122 20.01 -33.02 8.98
N ARG A 123 19.31 -34.07 8.52
CA ARG A 123 19.90 -35.40 8.30
C ARG A 123 21.04 -35.36 7.27
N SER A 124 20.89 -34.63 6.16
CA SER A 124 21.97 -34.47 5.17
C SER A 124 23.14 -33.63 5.69
N LEU A 125 22.90 -32.79 6.69
CA LEU A 125 23.94 -32.03 7.40
C LEU A 125 24.58 -32.84 8.53
N HIS A 126 24.16 -34.09 8.77
CA HIS A 126 24.63 -34.94 9.87
C HIS A 126 24.37 -34.33 11.26
N VAL A 127 23.30 -33.54 11.39
CA VAL A 127 22.78 -33.07 12.68
C VAL A 127 22.18 -34.26 13.43
N ASP A 128 22.52 -34.42 14.70
CA ASP A 128 21.98 -35.47 15.56
C ASP A 128 20.57 -35.08 16.00
N LEU A 129 19.57 -35.69 15.36
CA LEU A 129 18.16 -35.38 15.56
C LEU A 129 17.65 -35.90 16.90
N GLU A 130 18.16 -37.04 17.37
CA GLU A 130 17.84 -37.61 18.67
C GLU A 130 18.30 -36.66 19.79
N VAL A 131 19.55 -36.18 19.72
CA VAL A 131 20.08 -35.19 20.67
C VAL A 131 19.31 -33.87 20.57
N LEU A 132 19.01 -33.40 19.35
CA LEU A 132 18.25 -32.16 19.15
C LEU A 132 16.85 -32.25 19.77
N HIS A 133 16.19 -33.41 19.64
CA HIS A 133 14.87 -33.66 20.19
C HIS A 133 14.86 -33.71 21.72
N GLU A 134 15.82 -34.41 22.34
CA GLU A 134 15.94 -34.46 23.80
C GLU A 134 16.31 -33.11 24.41
N LEU A 135 17.17 -32.34 23.73
CA LEU A 135 17.48 -30.97 24.14
C LEU A 135 16.29 -30.03 23.96
N ALA A 136 15.48 -30.17 22.91
CA ALA A 136 14.28 -29.36 22.72
C ALA A 136 13.29 -29.48 23.90
N LYS A 137 13.17 -30.68 24.49
CA LYS A 137 12.32 -30.93 25.66
C LYS A 137 12.88 -30.31 26.95
N THR A 138 14.20 -30.45 27.16
CA THR A 138 14.84 -30.22 28.47
C THR A 138 15.53 -28.86 28.61
N ARG A 139 15.94 -28.22 27.52
CA ARG A 139 16.78 -27.00 27.56
C ARG A 139 16.02 -25.82 28.17
N HIS A 140 16.59 -25.17 29.17
CA HIS A 140 16.08 -23.91 29.70
C HIS A 140 16.83 -22.73 29.07
N ILE A 141 16.13 -21.84 28.37
CA ILE A 141 16.73 -20.66 27.74
C ILE A 141 16.90 -19.57 28.82
N THR A 142 18.15 -19.23 29.14
CA THR A 142 18.49 -18.28 30.23
C THR A 142 18.47 -16.83 29.77
N ARG A 143 18.63 -16.56 28.46
CA ARG A 143 18.45 -15.23 27.87
C ARG A 143 16.98 -15.06 27.47
N ARG A 144 16.37 -13.94 27.85
CA ARG A 144 15.05 -13.54 27.33
C ARG A 144 15.14 -13.59 25.81
N ALA A 145 14.43 -14.51 25.16
CA ALA A 145 14.16 -14.41 23.74
C ALA A 145 13.55 -13.03 23.56
N THR A 146 14.37 -12.09 23.11
CA THR A 146 13.93 -10.73 22.95
C THR A 146 13.16 -10.82 21.66
N GLN A 147 11.84 -10.95 21.77
CA GLN A 147 10.97 -10.60 20.65
C GLN A 147 11.51 -9.26 20.15
N SER A 148 12.00 -9.25 18.90
CA SER A 148 12.33 -8.02 18.19
C SER A 148 11.03 -7.31 17.87
N PHE A 149 10.28 -6.89 18.88
CA PHE A 149 9.44 -5.74 18.70
C PHE A 149 10.41 -4.57 18.57
N MET A 150 10.70 -4.24 17.33
CA MET A 150 11.31 -2.97 16.97
C MET A 150 10.62 -1.88 17.79
N ALA A 151 11.37 -1.24 18.67
CA ALA A 151 10.82 -0.16 19.48
C ALA A 151 10.56 1.06 18.59
N PHE A 152 9.54 1.83 18.94
CA PHE A 152 9.21 3.09 18.28
C PHE A 152 9.64 4.22 19.21
N GLU A 153 10.49 5.10 18.72
CA GLU A 153 10.80 6.38 19.34
C GLU A 153 10.17 7.48 18.49
N PHE A 154 9.68 8.55 19.12
CA PHE A 154 9.14 9.73 18.43
C PHE A 154 10.05 10.91 18.75
N ALA A 155 10.44 11.67 17.72
CA ALA A 155 11.18 12.90 17.91
C ALA A 155 10.32 13.95 18.64
N ALA A 156 10.98 14.92 19.28
CA ALA A 156 10.29 15.96 20.04
C ALA A 156 9.33 16.77 19.15
N GLY A 157 8.06 16.84 19.54
CA GLY A 157 7.02 17.58 18.81
C GLY A 157 6.29 16.78 17.73
N VAL A 158 6.56 15.48 17.58
CA VAL A 158 5.81 14.59 16.70
C VAL A 158 4.66 13.93 17.49
N GLU A 159 3.46 13.89 16.91
CA GLU A 159 2.34 13.15 17.49
C GLU A 159 2.66 11.65 17.60
N GLU A 160 2.53 11.09 18.80
CA GLU A 160 2.81 9.69 19.09
C GLU A 160 1.72 8.72 18.56
N HIS A 161 0.69 9.23 17.88
CA HIS A 161 -0.46 8.44 17.46
C HIS A 161 -0.33 7.94 16.01
N LEU A 162 -0.04 6.66 15.88
CA LEU A 162 -0.19 5.88 14.64
C LEU A 162 -1.20 4.76 14.86
N GLU A 163 -1.98 4.46 13.83
CA GLU A 163 -2.96 3.38 13.89
C GLU A 163 -2.27 2.00 13.99
N HIS A 164 -3.00 1.01 14.49
CA HIS A 164 -2.47 -0.35 14.68
C HIS A 164 -1.89 -0.94 13.39
N ASP A 165 -2.59 -0.78 12.28
CA ASP A 165 -2.19 -1.28 10.96
C ASP A 165 -0.97 -0.53 10.38
N GLN A 166 -0.83 0.76 10.69
CA GLN A 166 0.33 1.56 10.31
C GLN A 166 1.57 1.10 11.09
N LEU A 167 1.44 0.89 12.41
CA LEU A 167 2.50 0.35 13.24
C LEU A 167 2.90 -1.07 12.81
N TYR A 168 1.92 -1.90 12.46
CA TYR A 168 2.17 -3.25 11.95
C TYR A 168 2.94 -3.21 10.62
N SER A 169 2.56 -2.33 9.71
CA SER A 169 3.28 -2.12 8.44
C SER A 169 4.72 -1.66 8.69
N LEU A 170 4.95 -0.69 9.58
CA LEU A 170 6.30 -0.22 9.94
C LEU A 170 7.18 -1.33 10.51
N ARG A 171 6.66 -2.16 11.41
CA ARG A 171 7.41 -3.31 11.96
C ARG A 171 7.89 -4.26 10.87
N ARG A 172 7.06 -4.44 9.83
CA ARG A 172 7.36 -5.30 8.69
C ARG A 172 8.37 -4.64 7.74
N MET A 173 8.30 -3.32 7.55
CA MET A 173 9.17 -2.55 6.66
C MET A 173 10.61 -2.44 7.14
N PHE A 174 10.82 -2.34 8.46
CA PHE A 174 12.16 -2.22 9.06
C PHE A 174 12.58 -3.50 9.80
N HIS A 175 12.07 -4.66 9.36
CA HIS A 175 12.40 -5.94 9.97
C HIS A 175 13.93 -6.15 10.00
N GLY A 176 14.49 -6.35 11.19
CA GLY A 176 15.93 -6.52 11.42
C GLY A 176 16.55 -5.43 12.31
N TYR A 177 15.94 -4.25 12.39
CA TYR A 177 16.36 -3.17 13.29
C TYR A 177 15.85 -3.38 14.72
N SER A 178 16.64 -2.96 15.71
CA SER A 178 16.26 -3.00 17.12
C SER A 178 15.21 -1.95 17.47
N LYS A 179 15.27 -0.79 16.80
CA LYS A 179 14.33 0.31 16.99
C LYS A 179 14.31 1.23 15.77
N ILE A 180 13.22 1.97 15.63
CA ILE A 180 13.09 3.05 14.65
C ILE A 180 12.68 4.32 15.39
N ARG A 181 13.15 5.46 14.90
CA ARG A 181 12.73 6.78 15.36
C ARG A 181 11.94 7.48 14.27
N ILE A 182 10.73 7.94 14.60
CA ILE A 182 9.88 8.72 13.71
C ILE A 182 10.25 10.19 13.91
N GLU A 183 10.90 10.76 12.90
CA GLU A 183 11.44 12.13 12.95
C GLU A 183 10.37 13.18 12.69
N SER A 184 9.45 12.88 11.77
CA SER A 184 8.34 13.77 11.42
C SER A 184 7.27 13.05 10.62
N ARG A 185 6.03 13.55 10.75
CA ARG A 185 4.94 13.22 9.82
C ARG A 185 4.88 14.31 8.75
N LEU A 186 5.02 13.92 7.49
CA LEU A 186 4.87 14.85 6.38
C LEU A 186 3.39 15.02 6.08
N THR A 187 2.99 16.26 5.75
CA THR A 187 1.58 16.51 5.44
C THR A 187 1.27 15.94 4.05
N GLY A 188 0.66 14.75 4.02
CA GLY A 188 0.17 14.13 2.79
C GLY A 188 -0.80 15.06 2.04
N GLY A 189 -0.86 14.96 0.72
CA GLY A 189 -1.87 15.66 -0.07
C GLY A 189 -3.24 15.00 0.05
N TYR A 190 -4.09 15.20 -0.96
CA TYR A 190 -5.48 14.74 -0.99
C TYR A 190 -5.65 13.20 -0.93
N THR A 191 -4.56 12.44 -0.86
CA THR A 191 -4.52 11.00 -0.65
C THR A 191 -4.53 10.66 0.84
N ALA A 192 -5.35 9.69 1.24
CA ALA A 192 -5.43 9.19 2.62
C ALA A 192 -4.17 8.41 3.10
N SER A 193 -3.03 8.54 2.41
CA SER A 193 -1.79 7.86 2.79
C SER A 193 -1.00 8.67 3.82
N CYS A 194 -0.46 7.97 4.80
CA CYS A 194 0.45 8.49 5.82
C CYS A 194 1.88 8.54 5.27
N LEU A 195 2.51 9.71 5.34
CA LEU A 195 3.92 9.91 5.00
C LEU A 195 4.74 10.20 6.25
N LEU A 196 5.81 9.44 6.46
CA LEU A 196 6.66 9.51 7.64
C LEU A 196 8.13 9.61 7.24
N VAL A 197 8.91 10.36 8.00
CA VAL A 197 10.37 10.30 7.97
C VAL A 197 10.82 9.42 9.13
N VAL A 198 11.56 8.36 8.83
CA VAL A 198 11.93 7.33 9.79
C VAL A 198 13.43 7.09 9.75
N THR A 199 14.09 7.18 10.91
CA THR A 199 15.50 6.84 11.10
C THR A 199 15.59 5.45 11.73
N PRO A 200 16.08 4.42 11.01
CA PRO A 200 16.28 3.10 11.59
C PRO A 200 17.58 3.03 12.40
N ILE A 201 17.53 2.33 13.55
CA ILE A 201 18.66 2.28 14.49
C ILE A 201 18.96 0.83 14.88
N SER A 202 20.22 0.41 14.71
CA SER A 202 20.71 -0.94 14.99
C SER A 202 21.92 -0.88 15.92
N MET A 203 21.85 -1.54 17.08
CA MET A 203 22.95 -1.61 18.06
C MET A 203 23.62 -0.24 18.32
N ASP A 204 22.78 0.77 18.59
CA ASP A 204 23.16 2.18 18.85
C ASP A 204 23.83 2.93 17.68
N LYS A 205 23.82 2.36 16.47
CA LYS A 205 24.16 3.06 15.24
C LYS A 205 22.90 3.50 14.51
N GLU A 206 22.81 4.79 14.20
CA GLU A 206 21.76 5.35 13.35
C GLU A 206 22.14 5.19 11.88
N ASP A 207 21.24 4.59 11.10
CA ASP A 207 21.37 4.56 9.65
C ASP A 207 20.62 5.77 9.03
N ALA A 208 20.80 5.98 7.72
CA ALA A 208 20.25 7.17 7.06
C ALA A 208 18.71 7.22 7.17
N PRO A 209 18.12 8.42 7.36
CA PRO A 209 16.67 8.58 7.36
C PRO A 209 16.03 8.12 6.05
N ILE A 210 14.86 7.52 6.14
CA ILE A 210 14.09 6.97 5.03
C ILE A 210 12.68 7.57 5.05
N VAL A 211 12.17 7.93 3.88
CA VAL A 211 10.77 8.36 3.76
C VAL A 211 9.89 7.14 3.53
N VAL A 212 8.85 7.01 4.34
CA VAL A 212 7.91 5.89 4.33
C VAL A 212 6.54 6.40 3.95
N LYS A 213 5.95 5.81 2.90
CA LYS A 213 4.55 6.03 2.54
C LYS A 213 3.74 4.80 2.89
N ILE A 214 2.68 4.96 3.68
CA ILE A 214 1.74 3.90 4.06
C ILE A 214 0.34 4.31 3.62
N GLY A 215 -0.38 3.42 2.95
CA GLY A 215 -1.73 3.69 2.47
C GLY A 215 -2.43 2.41 2.06
N ALA A 216 -3.61 2.53 1.45
CA ALA A 216 -4.36 1.37 0.97
C ALA A 216 -3.48 0.48 0.07
N VAL A 217 -3.55 -0.85 0.27
CA VAL A 217 -2.72 -1.84 -0.42
C VAL A 217 -2.69 -1.59 -1.93
N ASP A 218 -3.86 -1.47 -2.56
CA ASP A 218 -3.97 -1.31 -4.00
C ASP A 218 -3.30 -0.04 -4.52
N SER A 219 -3.39 1.07 -3.76
CA SER A 219 -2.78 2.34 -4.15
C SER A 219 -1.26 2.26 -4.12
N ILE A 220 -0.70 1.70 -3.04
CA ILE A 220 0.75 1.57 -2.85
C ILE A 220 1.36 0.56 -3.84
N LEU A 221 0.66 -0.53 -4.13
CA LEU A 221 1.11 -1.50 -5.13
C LEU A 221 1.09 -0.92 -6.55
N ASP A 222 0.04 -0.19 -6.91
CA ASP A 222 -0.07 0.52 -8.19
C ASP A 222 1.04 1.58 -8.35
N GLU A 223 1.29 2.36 -7.29
CA GLU A 223 2.39 3.33 -7.23
C GLU A 223 3.75 2.68 -7.50
N ALA A 224 4.08 1.61 -6.77
CA ALA A 224 5.36 0.93 -6.95
C ALA A 224 5.53 0.28 -8.33
N GLN A 225 4.43 -0.21 -8.92
CA GLN A 225 4.41 -0.71 -10.29
C GLN A 225 4.66 0.42 -11.29
N ARG A 226 3.99 1.57 -11.14
CA ARG A 226 4.17 2.75 -12.00
C ARG A 226 5.59 3.30 -11.90
N TYR A 227 6.12 3.43 -10.69
CA TYR A 227 7.50 3.83 -10.46
C TYR A 227 8.47 2.90 -11.21
N THR A 228 8.29 1.58 -11.04
CA THR A 228 9.17 0.58 -11.66
C THR A 228 9.10 0.63 -13.19
N ARG A 229 7.91 0.84 -13.74
CA ARG A 229 7.65 0.81 -15.19
C ARG A 229 8.09 2.09 -15.90
N TYR A 230 7.92 3.26 -15.27
CA TYR A 230 8.02 4.55 -15.95
C TYR A 230 9.10 5.48 -15.38
N VAL A 231 9.39 5.41 -14.08
CA VAL A 231 10.20 6.42 -13.37
C VAL A 231 11.61 5.91 -13.03
N LYS A 232 11.74 4.66 -12.57
CA LYS A 232 12.98 4.09 -12.00
C LYS A 232 14.25 4.38 -12.82
N ASN A 233 14.17 4.21 -14.13
CA ASN A 233 15.32 4.34 -15.04
C ASN A 233 15.49 5.77 -15.59
N THR A 234 14.55 6.67 -15.32
CA THR A 234 14.58 8.05 -15.84
C THR A 234 15.02 9.05 -14.78
N LEU A 235 15.05 8.69 -13.50
CA LEU A 235 15.45 9.55 -12.39
C LEU A 235 16.91 10.04 -12.42
N PRO A 236 17.20 11.30 -12.04
CA PRO A 236 18.56 11.78 -11.80
C PRO A 236 19.33 10.96 -10.74
N PRO A 237 20.66 11.10 -10.64
CA PRO A 237 21.45 10.33 -9.66
C PRO A 237 21.12 10.68 -8.21
N LEU A 238 20.90 11.97 -7.90
CA LEU A 238 20.66 12.51 -6.56
C LEU A 238 19.17 12.71 -6.28
N THR A 239 18.35 11.67 -6.44
CA THR A 239 16.90 11.74 -6.17
C THR A 239 16.42 10.58 -5.35
N ALA A 240 15.28 10.76 -4.68
CA ALA A 240 14.62 9.69 -3.95
C ALA A 240 14.30 8.51 -4.88
N ARG A 241 14.51 7.30 -4.38
CA ARG A 241 14.27 6.05 -5.11
C ARG A 241 13.60 5.06 -4.19
N LEU A 242 12.73 4.20 -4.74
CA LEU A 242 12.25 3.05 -3.99
C LEU A 242 13.43 2.17 -3.58
N GLU A 243 13.60 2.00 -2.27
CA GLU A 243 14.66 1.22 -1.65
C GLU A 243 14.36 -0.28 -1.81
N ASP A 244 13.14 -0.67 -1.46
CA ASP A 244 12.69 -2.06 -1.42
C ASP A 244 11.36 -2.26 -2.15
N ARG A 245 10.96 -3.53 -2.29
CA ARG A 245 9.60 -3.88 -2.72
C ARG A 245 8.57 -3.38 -1.70
N PRO A 246 7.35 -3.03 -2.14
CA PRO A 246 6.26 -2.71 -1.23
C PRO A 246 6.04 -3.83 -0.21
N VAL A 247 5.78 -3.43 1.03
CA VAL A 247 5.40 -4.32 2.10
C VAL A 247 3.88 -4.25 2.23
N ALA A 248 3.21 -5.30 1.79
CA ALA A 248 1.75 -5.47 1.90
C ALA A 248 1.47 -6.71 2.78
N PRO A 249 1.20 -6.54 4.08
CA PRO A 249 0.85 -7.66 4.94
C PRO A 249 -0.52 -8.25 4.58
N ASP A 250 -0.62 -9.59 4.48
CA ASP A 250 -1.88 -10.26 4.10
C ASP A 250 -3.05 -10.02 5.07
N THR A 251 -2.77 -9.54 6.29
CA THR A 251 -3.75 -9.30 7.36
C THR A 251 -4.10 -7.83 7.55
N SER A 252 -3.62 -6.94 6.67
CA SER A 252 -3.89 -5.49 6.75
C SER A 252 -4.40 -4.98 5.41
N ASP A 253 -5.33 -4.03 5.47
CA ASP A 253 -5.78 -3.28 4.29
C ASP A 253 -4.77 -2.18 3.88
N LEU A 254 -3.66 -2.03 4.62
CA LEU A 254 -2.58 -1.10 4.35
C LEU A 254 -1.32 -1.80 3.82
N ALA A 255 -0.61 -1.11 2.94
CA ALA A 255 0.75 -1.44 2.52
C ALA A 255 1.66 -0.23 2.69
N GLY A 256 2.97 -0.44 2.64
CA GLY A 256 3.93 0.64 2.66
C GLY A 256 5.11 0.46 1.70
N VAL A 257 5.70 1.58 1.30
CA VAL A 257 6.91 1.67 0.47
C VAL A 257 7.94 2.59 1.11
N LYS A 258 9.23 2.27 0.88
CA LYS A 258 10.37 3.02 1.39
C LYS A 258 11.06 3.77 0.26
N TYR A 259 11.27 5.06 0.45
CA TYR A 259 12.03 5.93 -0.43
C TYR A 259 13.35 6.30 0.23
N THR A 260 14.46 6.02 -0.45
CA THR A 260 15.79 6.46 -0.02
C THR A 260 15.81 7.98 0.05
N PHE A 261 16.31 8.52 1.15
CA PHE A 261 16.49 9.95 1.33
C PHE A 261 17.97 10.24 1.56
N LEU A 262 18.51 11.20 0.82
CA LEU A 262 19.88 11.70 1.02
C LEU A 262 19.77 12.91 1.94
N THR A 263 20.21 12.80 3.20
CA THR A 263 20.34 13.92 4.14
C THR A 263 21.76 14.48 4.14
N ASP A 264 21.92 15.78 4.41
CA ASP A 264 23.16 16.33 4.98
C ASP A 264 23.02 16.38 6.51
N SER A 265 24.11 16.68 7.22
CA SER A 265 24.26 16.58 8.67
C SER A 265 23.30 17.42 9.54
N ASP A 266 22.52 18.36 8.99
CA ASP A 266 21.83 19.39 9.77
C ASP A 266 20.31 19.58 9.49
N GLY A 267 19.62 18.67 8.78
CA GLY A 267 18.23 18.95 8.38
C GLY A 267 17.28 17.75 8.30
N ASN A 268 16.21 17.81 9.10
CA ASN A 268 15.00 17.00 8.88
C ASN A 268 14.32 17.44 7.56
N PRO A 269 13.84 16.49 6.73
CA PRO A 269 13.15 16.80 5.48
C PRO A 269 11.97 17.73 5.73
N LYS A 270 11.81 18.77 4.89
CA LYS A 270 10.57 19.54 4.80
C LYS A 270 9.90 19.22 3.47
N ASP A 271 8.60 18.91 3.51
CA ASP A 271 7.79 18.93 2.30
C ASP A 271 7.61 20.39 1.81
N LEU A 272 7.39 20.57 0.51
CA LEU A 272 7.28 21.89 -0.09
C LEU A 272 6.08 22.65 0.48
N ARG A 273 5.02 21.96 0.91
CA ARG A 273 3.86 22.62 1.54
C ARG A 273 4.26 23.32 2.83
N ALA A 274 5.04 22.66 3.69
CA ALA A 274 5.57 23.29 4.90
C ALA A 274 6.49 24.47 4.55
N ALA A 275 7.36 24.31 3.55
CA ALA A 275 8.31 25.36 3.17
C ALA A 275 7.66 26.62 2.58
N ILE A 276 6.58 26.49 1.80
CA ILE A 276 5.93 27.66 1.19
C ILE A 276 5.31 28.63 2.21
N HIS A 277 5.01 28.17 3.43
CA HIS A 277 4.53 29.05 4.50
C HIS A 277 5.64 30.01 4.99
N GLU A 278 6.90 29.62 4.83
CA GLU A 278 8.08 30.43 5.18
C GLU A 278 8.63 31.20 3.97
N TRP A 279 8.21 30.88 2.74
CA TRP A 279 8.80 31.42 1.51
C TRP A 279 7.96 32.50 0.85
N THR A 280 8.63 33.49 0.26
CA THR A 280 7.99 34.44 -0.65
C THR A 280 7.73 33.81 -2.03
N GLY A 281 6.74 34.32 -2.77
CA GLY A 281 6.47 33.85 -4.14
C GLY A 281 7.69 33.96 -5.08
N VAL A 282 8.55 34.95 -4.86
CA VAL A 282 9.82 35.10 -5.60
C VAL A 282 10.81 33.97 -5.26
N LYS A 283 10.95 33.62 -3.97
CA LYS A 283 11.81 32.51 -3.55
C LYS A 283 11.29 31.19 -4.13
N LEU A 284 10.00 30.93 -4.03
CA LEU A 284 9.37 29.74 -4.60
C LEU A 284 9.61 29.64 -6.11
N GLY A 285 9.39 30.74 -6.85
CA GLY A 285 9.62 30.77 -8.29
C GLY A 285 11.08 30.47 -8.68
N ARG A 286 12.03 31.05 -7.94
CA ARG A 286 13.47 30.76 -8.13
C ARG A 286 13.78 29.30 -7.85
N TRP A 287 13.30 28.76 -6.73
CA TRP A 287 13.54 27.38 -6.33
C TRP A 287 13.00 26.38 -7.37
N LEU A 288 11.77 26.59 -7.84
CA LEU A 288 11.17 25.77 -8.90
C LEU A 288 12.02 25.76 -10.17
N HIS A 289 12.55 26.92 -10.59
CA HIS A 289 13.35 27.03 -11.80
C HIS A 289 14.73 26.39 -11.64
N GLU A 290 15.42 26.68 -10.53
CA GLU A 290 16.83 26.33 -10.32
C GLU A 290 17.04 24.90 -9.80
N HIS A 291 16.04 24.30 -9.14
CA HIS A 291 16.16 22.97 -8.54
C HIS A 291 15.21 21.99 -9.24
N LEU A 292 13.90 22.19 -9.13
CA LEU A 292 12.92 21.22 -9.67
C LEU A 292 12.98 21.09 -11.20
N TYR A 293 12.78 22.18 -11.95
CA TYR A 293 12.73 22.11 -13.42
C TYR A 293 14.11 21.90 -14.05
N LYS A 294 15.18 22.37 -13.39
CA LYS A 294 16.56 22.13 -13.85
C LYS A 294 16.88 20.64 -13.85
N ASP A 295 16.54 19.92 -12.78
CA ASP A 295 16.91 18.52 -12.61
C ASP A 295 15.95 17.57 -13.34
N PHE A 296 14.65 17.85 -13.32
CA PHE A 296 13.63 16.96 -13.88
C PHE A 296 13.09 17.41 -15.25
N GLY A 297 13.02 18.72 -15.51
CA GLY A 297 12.32 19.28 -16.66
C GLY A 297 12.85 18.78 -18.01
N LYS A 298 14.16 18.66 -18.18
CA LYS A 298 14.76 18.10 -19.42
C LYS A 298 14.38 16.64 -19.64
N LYS A 299 14.30 15.85 -18.56
CA LYS A 299 13.97 14.42 -18.61
C LYS A 299 12.49 14.20 -18.87
N TRP A 300 11.61 14.98 -18.23
CA TRP A 300 10.19 15.00 -18.52
C TRP A 300 9.93 15.39 -19.98
N ARG A 301 10.56 16.46 -20.46
CA ARG A 301 10.39 16.94 -21.83
C ARG A 301 10.90 15.96 -22.88
N LYS A 302 11.98 15.21 -22.61
CA LYS A 302 12.49 14.16 -23.53
C LYS A 302 11.55 12.97 -23.71
N GLN A 303 10.60 12.79 -22.81
CA GLN A 303 9.57 11.74 -22.90
C GLN A 303 8.33 12.24 -23.66
N ASN A 304 8.41 13.40 -24.32
CA ASN A 304 7.31 13.95 -25.06
C ASN A 304 6.99 13.08 -26.30
N ARG A 305 5.75 12.63 -26.37
CA ARG A 305 5.20 11.99 -27.57
C ARG A 305 3.99 12.78 -28.05
N PRO A 306 3.80 12.97 -29.38
CA PRO A 306 2.55 13.49 -29.90
C PRO A 306 1.39 12.69 -29.33
N TYR A 307 0.41 13.38 -28.75
CA TYR A 307 -0.74 12.75 -28.13
C TYR A 307 -1.98 13.56 -28.45
N ARG A 308 -2.92 12.90 -29.12
CA ARG A 308 -4.23 13.43 -29.43
C ARG A 308 -5.24 12.65 -28.61
N PHE A 309 -6.01 13.36 -27.81
CA PHE A 309 -6.97 12.75 -26.89
C PHE A 309 -8.22 13.62 -26.77
N GLU A 310 -9.31 13.00 -26.34
CA GLU A 310 -10.53 13.73 -26.00
C GLU A 310 -10.43 14.16 -24.54
N ALA A 311 -10.69 15.43 -24.24
CA ALA A 311 -10.42 16.02 -22.93
C ALA A 311 -11.10 15.25 -21.78
N TRP A 312 -12.32 14.75 -21.99
CA TRP A 312 -13.03 13.93 -21.02
C TRP A 312 -12.31 12.63 -20.65
N GLN A 313 -11.53 12.03 -21.55
CA GLN A 313 -10.79 10.82 -21.23
C GLN A 313 -9.72 11.10 -20.19
N GLU A 314 -9.08 12.27 -20.24
CA GLU A 314 -7.93 12.59 -19.41
C GLU A 314 -8.26 13.44 -18.18
N TYR A 315 -9.33 14.23 -18.22
CA TYR A 315 -9.63 15.24 -17.19
C TYR A 315 -10.91 14.99 -16.41
N ASP A 316 -11.81 14.11 -16.86
CA ASP A 316 -13.09 13.88 -16.17
C ASP A 316 -12.90 13.38 -14.73
N TRP A 317 -11.85 12.61 -14.48
CA TRP A 317 -11.53 12.05 -13.15
C TRP A 317 -11.11 13.10 -12.11
N LEU A 318 -10.78 14.33 -12.54
CA LEU A 318 -10.47 15.46 -11.67
C LEU A 318 -11.74 16.14 -11.13
N LEU A 319 -12.89 15.86 -11.74
CA LEU A 319 -14.18 16.39 -11.34
C LEU A 319 -14.84 15.44 -10.33
N PRO A 320 -15.81 15.94 -9.54
CA PRO A 320 -16.62 15.07 -8.70
C PRO A 320 -17.30 13.95 -9.50
N PRO A 321 -17.67 12.83 -8.86
CA PRO A 321 -18.39 11.74 -9.50
C PRO A 321 -19.61 12.26 -10.25
N LEU A 322 -19.77 11.76 -11.48
CA LEU A 322 -20.89 12.05 -12.36
C LEU A 322 -22.23 11.86 -11.65
N LEU A 323 -22.33 10.75 -10.92
CA LEU A 323 -23.48 10.39 -10.10
C LEU A 323 -22.99 9.83 -8.76
N THR A 324 -23.72 10.18 -7.71
CA THR A 324 -23.73 9.42 -6.46
C THR A 324 -25.04 8.65 -6.40
N LEU A 325 -24.96 7.34 -6.30
CA LEU A 325 -26.11 6.45 -6.16
C LEU A 325 -26.22 5.94 -4.73
N GLN A 326 -27.44 5.71 -4.26
CA GLN A 326 -27.73 4.90 -3.08
C GLN A 326 -28.11 3.50 -3.56
N VAL A 327 -27.39 2.47 -3.11
CA VAL A 327 -27.65 1.09 -3.53
C VAL A 327 -29.08 0.68 -3.19
N ASN A 328 -29.75 0.02 -4.14
CA ASN A 328 -31.04 -0.62 -3.91
C ASN A 328 -30.81 -2.13 -3.77
N ASN A 329 -31.26 -2.72 -2.66
CA ASN A 329 -31.02 -4.12 -2.33
C ASN A 329 -32.22 -5.03 -2.69
N ASP A 330 -33.28 -4.49 -3.28
CA ASP A 330 -34.43 -5.27 -3.72
C ASP A 330 -34.09 -6.08 -4.98
N GLU A 331 -34.39 -7.39 -4.98
CA GLU A 331 -34.14 -8.30 -6.11
C GLU A 331 -34.96 -7.93 -7.37
N ASP A 332 -36.10 -7.26 -7.19
CA ASP A 332 -36.97 -6.74 -8.26
C ASP A 332 -36.56 -5.34 -8.76
N ALA A 333 -35.52 -4.73 -8.18
CA ALA A 333 -35.10 -3.40 -8.55
C ALA A 333 -34.52 -3.34 -9.99
N GLY A 334 -35.07 -2.42 -10.79
CA GLY A 334 -34.46 -2.01 -12.04
C GLY A 334 -34.97 -2.67 -13.32
N GLU A 335 -36.20 -3.18 -13.38
CA GLU A 335 -36.88 -3.44 -14.66
C GLU A 335 -37.03 -2.16 -15.50
N ASN A 336 -37.33 -1.03 -14.84
CA ASN A 336 -37.49 0.30 -15.46
C ASN A 336 -36.27 1.23 -15.24
N ALA A 337 -35.19 0.74 -14.64
CA ALA A 337 -34.02 1.56 -14.36
C ALA A 337 -33.32 2.02 -15.65
N THR A 338 -32.81 3.25 -15.64
CA THR A 338 -31.99 3.77 -16.74
C THR A 338 -30.67 3.03 -16.76
N LYS A 339 -30.43 2.24 -17.81
CA LYS A 339 -29.19 1.47 -17.96
C LYS A 339 -28.05 2.35 -18.46
N LEU A 340 -27.00 2.46 -17.64
CA LEU A 340 -25.71 3.03 -17.96
C LEU A 340 -24.69 1.92 -18.15
N LYS A 341 -24.21 1.77 -19.38
CA LYS A 341 -23.18 0.81 -19.75
C LYS A 341 -22.18 1.42 -20.73
N PRO A 342 -20.90 1.05 -20.70
CA PRO A 342 -19.93 1.46 -21.70
C PRO A 342 -20.27 0.90 -23.10
N PRO A 343 -20.07 1.67 -24.19
CA PRO A 343 -19.79 3.11 -24.22
C PRO A 343 -21.02 3.94 -23.81
N ILE A 344 -20.81 4.93 -22.94
CA ILE A 344 -21.90 5.76 -22.39
C ILE A 344 -22.39 6.75 -23.45
N ARG A 345 -23.71 6.77 -23.66
CA ARG A 345 -24.38 7.82 -24.45
C ARG A 345 -24.69 9.00 -23.52
N ARG A 346 -23.99 10.12 -23.69
CA ARG A 346 -24.10 11.30 -22.79
C ARG A 346 -25.50 11.87 -22.67
N ASN A 347 -26.32 11.78 -23.72
CA ASN A 347 -27.73 12.20 -23.65
C ASN A 347 -28.53 11.48 -22.55
N LYS A 348 -28.13 10.26 -22.15
CA LYS A 348 -28.75 9.54 -21.03
C LYS A 348 -28.40 10.09 -19.65
N LEU A 349 -27.34 10.91 -19.55
CA LEU A 349 -26.88 11.50 -18.30
C LEU A 349 -27.63 12.79 -17.96
N HIS A 350 -28.03 13.56 -18.96
CA HIS A 350 -28.69 14.86 -18.77
C HIS A 350 -30.10 14.77 -18.17
N ASN A 351 -30.74 13.61 -18.21
CA ASN A 351 -32.11 13.40 -17.73
C ASN A 351 -32.17 12.70 -16.36
N LEU A 352 -31.03 12.54 -15.67
CA LEU A 352 -30.97 11.85 -14.39
C LEU A 352 -31.12 12.85 -13.25
N GLU A 353 -32.28 12.85 -12.62
CA GLU A 353 -32.59 13.66 -11.44
C GLU A 353 -32.56 12.82 -10.16
N TYR A 354 -32.59 13.50 -9.02
CA TYR A 354 -32.73 12.86 -7.71
C TYR A 354 -33.87 11.84 -7.68
N GLY A 355 -33.61 10.65 -7.14
CA GLY A 355 -34.57 9.57 -7.01
C GLY A 355 -34.77 8.71 -8.26
N ALA A 356 -34.18 9.06 -9.41
CA ALA A 356 -34.21 8.21 -10.59
C ALA A 356 -33.47 6.88 -10.34
N GLU A 357 -34.04 5.76 -10.77
CA GLU A 357 -33.35 4.48 -10.71
C GLU A 357 -32.39 4.30 -11.88
N VAL A 358 -31.17 3.88 -11.56
CA VAL A 358 -30.08 3.71 -12.52
C VAL A 358 -29.43 2.35 -12.30
N ALA A 359 -29.27 1.60 -13.39
CA ALA A 359 -28.54 0.34 -13.41
C ALA A 359 -27.17 0.58 -14.07
N ILE A 360 -26.10 0.35 -13.32
CA ILE A 360 -24.72 0.44 -13.78
C ILE A 360 -24.27 -0.96 -14.18
N GLU A 361 -23.82 -1.12 -15.42
CA GLU A 361 -23.40 -2.42 -15.97
C GLU A 361 -21.99 -2.31 -16.58
N ASN A 362 -21.11 -3.26 -16.26
CA ASN A 362 -19.74 -3.37 -16.77
C ASN A 362 -18.83 -2.17 -16.46
N PHE A 363 -18.90 -1.65 -15.24
CA PHE A 363 -17.98 -0.62 -14.75
C PHE A 363 -16.89 -1.24 -13.90
N ASN A 364 -15.71 -0.61 -13.89
CA ASN A 364 -14.58 -1.10 -13.10
C ASN A 364 -14.54 -0.42 -11.73
N VAL A 365 -14.31 -1.21 -10.69
CA VAL A 365 -14.01 -0.70 -9.35
C VAL A 365 -12.63 -0.07 -9.37
N TYR A 366 -12.52 1.23 -9.11
CA TYR A 366 -11.21 1.88 -9.01
C TYR A 366 -10.82 2.25 -7.58
N ARG A 367 -11.79 2.26 -6.65
CA ARG A 367 -11.58 2.49 -5.22
C ARG A 367 -12.71 1.90 -4.40
N VAL A 368 -12.37 1.34 -3.24
CA VAL A 368 -13.31 0.83 -2.23
C VAL A 368 -13.08 1.60 -0.93
N ASP A 369 -14.11 2.24 -0.39
CA ASP A 369 -14.07 2.93 0.91
C ASP A 369 -14.98 2.18 1.89
N LYS A 370 -14.39 1.22 2.63
CA LYS A 370 -15.11 0.32 3.54
C LYS A 370 -15.77 1.08 4.69
N GLU A 371 -15.09 2.08 5.26
CA GLU A 371 -15.59 2.89 6.37
C GLU A 371 -16.84 3.68 5.97
N LYS A 372 -16.82 4.30 4.79
CA LYS A 372 -17.96 5.07 4.28
C LYS A 372 -19.00 4.21 3.57
N LYS A 373 -18.83 2.89 3.54
CA LYS A 373 -19.68 1.96 2.79
C LYS A 373 -19.91 2.42 1.34
N THR A 374 -18.85 2.90 0.70
CA THR A 374 -18.91 3.53 -0.64
C THR A 374 -18.01 2.79 -1.62
N LEU A 375 -18.58 2.39 -2.75
CA LEU A 375 -17.89 1.79 -3.89
C LEU A 375 -17.71 2.83 -4.99
N HIS A 376 -16.50 2.96 -5.53
CA HIS A 376 -16.21 3.91 -6.60
C HIS A 376 -15.94 3.17 -7.91
N LEU A 377 -16.77 3.48 -8.90
CA LEU A 377 -16.83 2.85 -10.21
C LEU A 377 -16.42 3.84 -11.30
N ALA A 378 -15.79 3.37 -12.38
CA ALA A 378 -15.47 4.19 -13.54
C ALA A 378 -15.46 3.35 -14.82
N VAL A 379 -15.51 4.03 -15.96
CA VAL A 379 -15.36 3.40 -17.28
C VAL A 379 -13.88 3.34 -17.64
N GLY A 380 -13.41 2.19 -18.11
CA GLY A 380 -12.04 2.03 -18.61
C GLY A 380 -11.27 0.95 -17.85
N ALA A 381 -10.63 0.06 -18.59
CA ALA A 381 -9.94 -1.11 -18.05
C ALA A 381 -8.42 -0.97 -18.16
N GLY A 382 -7.69 -1.47 -17.15
CA GLY A 382 -6.25 -1.66 -17.19
C GLY A 382 -5.41 -0.65 -16.38
N LEU A 383 -4.13 -0.97 -16.23
CA LEU A 383 -3.14 -0.26 -15.37
C LEU A 383 -2.84 1.19 -15.78
N ASN A 384 -3.25 1.61 -16.98
CA ASN A 384 -3.01 2.95 -17.54
C ASN A 384 -4.29 3.78 -17.67
N ALA A 385 -5.43 3.28 -17.20
CA ALA A 385 -6.70 3.96 -17.38
C ALA A 385 -6.76 5.19 -16.46
N THR A 386 -6.94 6.36 -17.07
CA THR A 386 -7.69 7.43 -16.43
C THR A 386 -9.08 6.88 -16.08
N PHE A 387 -9.71 7.39 -15.01
CA PHE A 387 -11.00 6.89 -14.52
C PHE A 387 -12.15 7.82 -14.94
N PRO A 388 -12.51 7.94 -16.23
CA PRO A 388 -13.61 8.79 -16.66
C PRO A 388 -14.97 8.20 -16.27
N TYR A 389 -15.97 9.06 -16.24
CA TYR A 389 -17.35 8.75 -15.86
C TYR A 389 -17.42 8.08 -14.49
N GLN A 390 -16.79 8.71 -13.51
CA GLN A 390 -16.78 8.22 -12.14
C GLN A 390 -18.19 8.18 -11.56
N ILE A 391 -18.55 7.08 -10.91
CA ILE A 391 -19.81 6.89 -10.20
C ILE A 391 -19.48 6.41 -8.79
N ALA A 392 -20.08 7.04 -7.79
CA ALA A 392 -19.98 6.59 -6.40
C ALA A 392 -21.28 5.88 -6.01
N VAL A 393 -21.20 4.68 -5.44
CA VAL A 393 -22.36 3.93 -4.95
C VAL A 393 -22.24 3.78 -3.44
N LYS A 394 -23.22 4.31 -2.71
CA LYS A 394 -23.27 4.32 -1.24
C LYS A 394 -24.18 3.24 -0.69
N GLY A 395 -23.90 2.83 0.54
CA GLY A 395 -24.72 1.89 1.30
C GLY A 395 -24.40 0.43 1.01
N ILE A 396 -23.24 0.14 0.40
CA ILE A 396 -22.81 -1.23 0.11
C ILE A 396 -22.55 -1.98 1.41
N ASP A 397 -23.06 -3.20 1.49
CA ASP A 397 -22.83 -4.11 2.61
C ASP A 397 -21.59 -4.97 2.33
N PHE A 398 -20.40 -4.43 2.66
CA PHE A 398 -19.13 -5.11 2.43
C PHE A 398 -18.91 -6.38 3.29
N GLU A 399 -19.82 -6.70 4.22
CA GLU A 399 -19.81 -7.99 4.92
C GLU A 399 -20.41 -9.11 4.06
N LYS A 400 -21.29 -8.77 3.12
CA LYS A 400 -21.94 -9.71 2.20
C LYS A 400 -21.31 -9.69 0.82
N ASP A 401 -21.04 -8.49 0.30
CA ASP A 401 -20.51 -8.30 -1.04
C ASP A 401 -19.03 -7.94 -0.99
N THR A 402 -18.20 -8.71 -1.70
CA THR A 402 -16.76 -8.46 -1.76
C THR A 402 -16.39 -7.86 -3.11
N TYR A 403 -15.84 -6.64 -3.09
CA TYR A 403 -15.37 -5.94 -4.29
C TYR A 403 -13.88 -5.64 -4.21
N TYR A 404 -13.17 -5.77 -5.33
CA TYR A 404 -11.73 -5.51 -5.44
C TYR A 404 -11.41 -4.45 -6.50
N ARG A 405 -10.35 -3.66 -6.32
CA ARG A 405 -9.90 -2.72 -7.34
C ARG A 405 -9.53 -3.46 -8.64
N GLY A 406 -10.02 -2.96 -9.76
CA GLY A 406 -9.86 -3.56 -11.09
C GLY A 406 -10.93 -4.59 -11.44
N GLU A 407 -11.78 -4.99 -10.49
CA GLU A 407 -12.93 -5.85 -10.75
C GLU A 407 -13.94 -5.14 -11.66
N VAL A 408 -14.54 -5.91 -12.57
CA VAL A 408 -15.65 -5.46 -13.39
C VAL A 408 -16.94 -5.80 -12.66
N VAL A 409 -17.74 -4.79 -12.32
CA VAL A 409 -19.07 -4.98 -11.76
C VAL A 409 -20.05 -5.27 -12.89
N ASP A 410 -20.58 -6.50 -12.93
CA ASP A 410 -21.53 -6.94 -13.95
C ASP A 410 -22.79 -6.07 -13.95
N ARG A 411 -23.38 -5.88 -12.76
CA ARG A 411 -24.56 -5.05 -12.57
C ARG A 411 -24.69 -4.57 -11.13
N ILE A 412 -24.97 -3.29 -10.95
CA ILE A 412 -25.41 -2.72 -9.68
C ILE A 412 -26.53 -1.71 -9.91
N VAL A 413 -27.58 -1.77 -9.08
CA VAL A 413 -28.75 -0.89 -9.20
C VAL A 413 -28.77 0.07 -8.01
N GLY A 414 -29.04 1.34 -8.28
CA GLY A 414 -29.17 2.34 -7.24
C GLY A 414 -30.05 3.51 -7.66
N THR A 415 -30.53 4.24 -6.66
CA THR A 415 -31.28 5.48 -6.83
C THR A 415 -30.31 6.65 -6.85
N VAL A 416 -30.52 7.61 -7.76
CA VAL A 416 -29.69 8.82 -7.84
C VAL A 416 -29.87 9.63 -6.56
N TRP A 417 -28.80 9.70 -5.77
CA TRP A 417 -28.73 10.52 -4.58
C TRP A 417 -28.28 11.94 -4.89
N ARG A 418 -27.28 12.11 -5.78
CA ARG A 418 -26.79 13.41 -6.25
C ARG A 418 -26.19 13.33 -7.64
N THR A 419 -26.30 14.42 -8.39
CA THR A 419 -25.59 14.61 -9.67
C THR A 419 -24.25 15.33 -9.46
N ARG A 420 -23.37 15.30 -10.47
CA ARG A 420 -22.13 16.09 -10.48
C ARG A 420 -22.39 17.59 -10.37
N ASP A 421 -23.39 18.08 -11.09
CA ASP A 421 -23.73 19.50 -11.08
C ASP A 421 -24.13 19.93 -9.67
N GLU A 422 -25.02 19.19 -9.01
CA GLU A 422 -25.38 19.46 -7.60
C GLU A 422 -24.17 19.47 -6.68
N GLN A 423 -23.25 18.50 -6.83
CA GLN A 423 -22.03 18.43 -6.01
C GLN A 423 -21.12 19.64 -6.21
N LEU A 424 -20.89 20.05 -7.46
CA LEU A 424 -20.12 21.25 -7.79
C LEU A 424 -20.77 22.51 -7.23
N MET A 425 -22.09 22.63 -7.37
CA MET A 425 -22.86 23.77 -6.86
C MET A 425 -22.78 23.87 -5.33
N MET A 426 -22.86 22.73 -4.62
CA MET A 426 -22.70 22.69 -3.17
C MET A 426 -21.29 23.10 -2.73
N ALA A 427 -20.26 22.56 -3.39
CA ALA A 427 -18.87 22.90 -3.08
C ALA A 427 -18.58 24.38 -3.31
N LEU A 428 -19.09 24.94 -4.42
CA LEU A 428 -18.93 26.35 -4.76
C LEU A 428 -19.64 27.27 -3.76
N ARG A 429 -20.91 26.97 -3.41
CA ARG A 429 -21.64 27.74 -2.39
C ARG A 429 -20.97 27.72 -1.02
N ALA A 430 -20.28 26.64 -0.67
CA ALA A 430 -19.54 26.52 0.57
C ALA A 430 -18.25 27.36 0.56
N LEU A 431 -17.59 27.47 -0.59
CA LEU A 431 -16.34 28.22 -0.75
C LEU A 431 -16.58 29.72 -0.97
N GLU A 432 -17.53 30.08 -1.83
CA GLU A 432 -17.83 31.44 -2.22
C GLU A 432 -19.37 31.63 -2.33
N PRO A 433 -20.06 31.93 -1.21
CA PRO A 433 -21.52 32.02 -1.14
C PRO A 433 -22.12 33.05 -2.12
N ASP A 434 -21.39 34.12 -2.41
CA ASP A 434 -21.84 35.24 -3.24
C ASP A 434 -21.57 35.03 -4.75
N PHE A 435 -20.98 33.90 -5.13
CA PHE A 435 -20.70 33.61 -6.53
C PHE A 435 -22.00 33.41 -7.31
N ASP A 436 -22.22 34.25 -8.33
CA ASP A 436 -23.41 34.17 -9.17
C ASP A 436 -23.24 33.15 -10.30
N ILE A 437 -23.80 31.97 -10.08
CA ILE A 437 -23.69 30.82 -10.97
C ILE A 437 -24.59 30.94 -12.20
N SER A 438 -25.58 31.83 -12.16
CA SER A 438 -26.50 32.05 -13.28
C SER A 438 -25.82 32.77 -14.45
N LYS A 439 -24.77 33.55 -14.16
CA LYS A 439 -24.04 34.30 -15.17
C LYS A 439 -23.23 33.38 -16.09
N GLU A 440 -23.28 33.66 -17.39
CA GLU A 440 -22.42 33.01 -18.38
C GLU A 440 -20.95 33.42 -18.25
N ARG A 441 -20.69 34.58 -17.65
CA ARG A 441 -19.34 35.15 -17.50
C ARG A 441 -19.11 35.74 -16.11
N ILE A 442 -17.88 35.66 -15.64
CA ILE A 442 -17.42 36.17 -14.35
C ILE A 442 -16.33 37.23 -14.56
N SER A 443 -16.24 38.19 -13.63
CA SER A 443 -15.23 39.24 -13.68
C SER A 443 -14.07 38.89 -12.74
N VAL A 444 -12.84 38.84 -13.27
CA VAL A 444 -11.60 38.58 -12.52
C VAL A 444 -10.57 39.62 -12.94
N ASN A 445 -10.11 40.48 -12.02
CA ASN A 445 -9.10 41.51 -12.29
C ASN A 445 -9.40 42.37 -13.54
N ASN A 446 -10.65 42.83 -13.69
CA ASN A 446 -11.18 43.57 -14.85
C ASN A 446 -11.24 42.78 -16.17
N LEU A 447 -11.00 41.47 -16.15
CA LEU A 447 -11.21 40.59 -17.29
C LEU A 447 -12.55 39.86 -17.15
N LEU A 448 -13.32 39.83 -18.24
CA LEU A 448 -14.57 39.10 -18.31
C LEU A 448 -14.31 37.71 -18.88
N LEU A 449 -14.35 36.68 -18.04
CA LEU A 449 -14.04 35.29 -18.39
C LEU A 449 -15.31 34.43 -18.44
N PRO A 450 -15.36 33.35 -19.25
CA PRO A 450 -16.45 32.38 -19.22
C PRO A 450 -16.62 31.78 -17.82
N ASN A 451 -17.86 31.55 -17.39
CA ASN A 451 -18.13 30.87 -16.15
C ASN A 451 -17.73 29.39 -16.29
N PRO A 452 -16.69 28.92 -15.56
CA PRO A 452 -16.16 27.57 -15.74
C PRO A 452 -17.20 26.50 -15.39
N VAL A 453 -18.12 26.76 -14.47
CA VAL A 453 -19.18 25.83 -14.06
C VAL A 453 -20.21 25.60 -15.17
N LYS A 454 -20.40 26.59 -16.05
CA LYS A 454 -21.29 26.47 -17.21
C LYS A 454 -20.58 25.88 -18.43
N SER A 455 -19.28 26.14 -18.56
CA SER A 455 -18.51 25.78 -19.77
C SER A 455 -17.74 24.45 -19.66
N TYR A 456 -17.59 23.85 -18.48
CA TYR A 456 -16.74 22.66 -18.34
C TYR A 456 -17.19 21.47 -19.20
N GLY A 457 -18.51 21.30 -19.40
CA GLY A 457 -19.04 20.24 -20.27
C GLY A 457 -18.52 20.37 -21.71
N GLU A 458 -18.61 21.56 -22.30
CA GLU A 458 -18.07 21.83 -23.64
C GLU A 458 -16.55 21.65 -23.68
N LEU A 459 -15.83 22.01 -22.62
CA LEU A 459 -14.38 21.80 -22.53
C LEU A 459 -14.00 20.32 -22.51
N LEU A 460 -14.78 19.47 -21.83
CA LEU A 460 -14.57 18.02 -21.82
C LEU A 460 -14.81 17.38 -23.19
N ASP A 461 -15.60 18.02 -24.06
CA ASP A 461 -15.92 17.53 -25.40
C ASP A 461 -14.84 17.87 -26.43
N MET A 462 -13.87 18.70 -26.05
CA MET A 462 -12.79 19.11 -26.93
C MET A 462 -11.83 17.95 -27.24
N VAL A 463 -11.35 17.93 -28.49
CA VAL A 463 -10.21 17.11 -28.88
C VAL A 463 -8.95 17.96 -28.76
N VAL A 464 -8.02 17.53 -27.90
CA VAL A 464 -6.77 18.24 -27.64
C VAL A 464 -5.65 17.61 -28.44
N ASN A 465 -4.96 18.41 -29.24
CA ASN A 465 -3.71 18.03 -29.89
C ASN A 465 -2.55 18.56 -29.07
N GLY A 466 -1.79 17.67 -28.44
CA GLY A 466 -0.70 18.07 -27.55
C GLY A 466 0.46 17.09 -27.56
N SER A 467 1.22 17.14 -26.48
CA SER A 467 2.28 16.18 -26.20
C SER A 467 2.04 15.57 -24.83
N MET A 468 2.15 14.25 -24.74
CA MET A 468 2.13 13.54 -23.46
C MET A 468 3.56 13.34 -22.98
N CYS A 469 3.82 13.70 -21.73
CA CYS A 469 5.09 13.44 -21.05
C CYS A 469 4.80 12.59 -19.82
N THR A 470 5.57 11.53 -19.61
CA THR A 470 5.48 10.77 -18.35
C THR A 470 6.31 11.47 -17.27
N ILE A 471 5.64 11.79 -16.17
CA ILE A 471 6.19 12.45 -15.00
C ILE A 471 5.83 11.63 -13.75
N HIS A 472 6.22 12.11 -12.56
CA HIS A 472 5.80 11.51 -11.30
C HIS A 472 4.27 11.63 -11.13
N GLY A 473 3.63 10.56 -10.67
CA GLY A 473 2.19 10.35 -10.70
C GLY A 473 1.39 11.28 -9.79
N ASP A 474 1.94 11.71 -8.66
CA ASP A 474 1.24 12.54 -7.67
C ASP A 474 2.06 13.77 -7.23
N LEU A 475 2.30 14.68 -8.18
CA LEU A 475 3.09 15.90 -7.96
C LEU A 475 2.32 17.00 -7.21
N HIS A 476 1.92 16.72 -5.98
CA HIS A 476 1.39 17.74 -5.07
C HIS A 476 2.48 18.27 -4.12
N LEU A 477 2.24 19.42 -3.48
CA LEU A 477 3.22 20.07 -2.60
C LEU A 477 3.76 19.17 -1.47
N GLY A 478 2.97 18.25 -0.93
CA GLY A 478 3.41 17.27 0.07
C GLY A 478 4.35 16.15 -0.44
N ASN A 479 4.41 15.91 -1.75
CA ASN A 479 5.22 14.86 -2.39
C ASN A 479 6.50 15.44 -3.05
N ILE A 480 6.65 16.75 -2.97
CA ILE A 480 7.87 17.45 -3.35
C ILE A 480 8.61 17.72 -2.06
N LEU A 481 9.70 17.00 -1.83
CA LEU A 481 10.54 17.16 -0.65
C LEU A 481 11.71 18.06 -0.99
N ILE A 482 12.07 18.91 -0.03
CA ILE A 482 13.27 19.75 -0.11
C ILE A 482 14.36 19.01 0.64
N GLY A 483 15.30 18.49 -0.13
CA GLY A 483 16.49 17.82 0.36
C GLY A 483 17.61 18.80 0.72
N PRO A 484 18.81 18.26 0.96
CA PRO A 484 19.96 19.05 1.34
C PRO A 484 20.37 20.02 0.23
N SER A 485 20.94 21.17 0.62
CA SER A 485 21.27 22.25 -0.31
C SER A 485 20.08 22.71 -1.18
N GLU A 486 18.85 22.63 -0.64
CA GLU A 486 17.60 22.92 -1.34
C GLU A 486 17.32 22.01 -2.57
N ALA A 487 17.94 20.83 -2.68
CA ALA A 487 17.70 19.90 -3.79
C ALA A 487 16.23 19.43 -3.86
N ALA A 488 15.69 19.28 -5.07
CA ALA A 488 14.32 18.78 -5.26
C ALA A 488 14.29 17.25 -5.26
N LEU A 489 13.51 16.67 -4.35
CA LEU A 489 13.30 15.23 -4.23
C LEU A 489 11.81 14.94 -4.46
N LEU A 490 11.52 13.95 -5.30
CA LEU A 490 10.15 13.58 -5.65
C LEU A 490 9.83 12.19 -5.14
N ILE A 491 8.71 12.08 -4.45
CA ILE A 491 8.06 10.81 -4.10
C ILE A 491 6.77 10.73 -4.90
N ASP A 492 6.39 9.52 -5.31
CA ASP A 492 5.08 9.29 -5.96
C ASP A 492 3.98 9.11 -4.91
#